data_AF-A0A0E9T8L7-F1
#
_entry.id   AF-A0A0E9T8L7-F1
#
_cell.length_a   1.000
_cell.length_b   1.000
_cell.length_c   1.000
_cell.angle_alpha   90.00
_cell.angle_beta   90.00
_cell.angle_gamma   90.00
#
_symmetry.space_group_name_H-M   'P 1'
#
loop_
_entity.id
_entity.type
_entity.pdbx_description
1 polymer ?
#
loop_
_entity_poly.entity_id
_entity_poly.type
_entity_poly.pdbx_seq_one_letter_code
_entity_poly.pdbx_strand_id
1 'polypeptide(L)' 'MKIHPSEMFRSETDKYSSFDETGFPTHDVEGKEISKGQTKKLRKLYEAQEKLHKEYLEATQNRS' A
#
# COMPACT_ATOMS: atom_id res chain seq x y z
N MET A 1 5.96 6.72 10.10
CA MET A 1 5.56 5.30 10.30
C MET A 1 6.46 4.45 9.44
N LYS A 2 7.03 3.38 9.98
CA LYS A 2 8.03 2.53 9.31
C LYS A 2 7.47 1.56 8.26
N ILE A 3 6.15 1.45 8.13
CA ILE A 3 5.52 0.44 7.29
C ILE A 3 5.72 0.83 5.82
N HIS A 4 6.43 -0.03 5.10
CA HIS A 4 6.60 0.10 3.66
C HIS A 4 5.22 0.11 3.00
N PRO A 5 4.97 0.98 2.02
CA PRO A 5 3.66 1.08 1.38
C PRO A 5 3.25 -0.24 0.71
N SER A 6 4.22 -1.02 0.23
CA SER A 6 4.05 -2.39 -0.27
C SER A 6 3.59 -3.40 0.79
N GLU A 7 3.85 -3.14 2.08
CA GLU A 7 3.41 -3.96 3.21
C GLU A 7 2.11 -3.46 3.84
N MET A 8 1.70 -2.22 3.56
CA MET A 8 0.50 -1.62 4.14
C MET A 8 -0.73 -2.44 3.78
N PHE A 9 -0.90 -2.80 2.50
CA PHE A 9 -2.04 -3.62 2.07
C PHE A 9 -1.84 -5.11 2.33
N ARG A 10 -0.59 -5.61 2.27
CA ARG A 10 -0.29 -7.01 2.61
C ARG A 10 -0.61 -7.36 4.06
N SER A 11 -0.59 -6.38 4.96
CA SER A 11 -1.03 -6.55 6.35
C SER A 11 -2.56 -6.61 6.48
N GLU A 12 -3.30 -6.13 5.48
CA GLU A 12 -4.77 -6.18 5.43
C GLU A 12 -5.27 -7.46 4.74
N THR A 13 -4.77 -8.62 5.18
CA THR A 13 -5.20 -9.93 4.66
C THR A 13 -6.68 -10.23 4.88
N ASP A 14 -7.31 -9.54 5.84
CA ASP A 14 -8.76 -9.56 6.08
C ASP A 14 -9.56 -8.82 4.98
N LYS A 15 -8.90 -7.98 4.18
CA LYS A 15 -9.55 -7.18 3.13
C LYS A 15 -9.13 -7.54 1.72
N TYR A 16 -7.95 -8.16 1.57
CA TYR A 16 -7.36 -8.48 0.27
C TYR A 16 -6.76 -9.88 0.29
N SER A 17 -7.09 -10.67 -0.72
CA SER A 17 -6.62 -12.05 -0.85
C SER A 17 -5.39 -12.17 -1.76
N SER A 18 -5.21 -11.25 -2.72
CA SER A 18 -4.11 -11.28 -3.67
C SER A 18 -3.47 -9.91 -3.86
N PHE A 19 -2.16 -9.91 -4.05
CA PHE A 19 -1.34 -8.72 -4.24
C PHE A 19 -0.40 -8.89 -5.44
N ASP A 20 -0.02 -7.78 -6.07
CA ASP A 20 0.97 -7.78 -7.14
C ASP A 20 2.42 -7.77 -6.61
N GLU A 21 3.37 -7.70 -7.54
CA GLU A 21 4.81 -7.60 -7.26
C GLU A 21 5.16 -6.39 -6.37
N THR A 22 4.40 -5.30 -6.47
CA THR A 22 4.58 -4.09 -5.66
C THR A 22 3.90 -4.20 -4.29
N GLY A 23 3.13 -5.26 -4.04
CA GLY A 23 2.33 -5.43 -2.82
C GLY A 23 1.00 -4.69 -2.85
N PHE A 24 0.59 -4.20 -4.02
CA PHE A 24 -0.69 -3.57 -4.24
C PHE A 24 -1.80 -4.62 -4.39
N PRO A 25 -2.97 -4.45 -3.75
CA PRO A 25 -4.02 -5.45 -3.78
C PRO A 25 -4.65 -5.51 -5.18
N THR A 26 -4.72 -6.73 -5.72
CA THR A 26 -5.34 -7.02 -7.02
C THR A 26 -6.72 -7.65 -6.85
N HIS A 27 -6.89 -8.44 -5.79
CA HIS A 27 -8.15 -9.09 -5.45
C HIS A 27 -8.57 -8.73 -4.03
N ASP A 28 -9.89 -8.62 -3.83
CA ASP A 28 -10.47 -8.42 -2.50
C ASP A 28 -10.37 -9.71 -1.65
N VAL A 29 -10.84 -9.66 -0.39
CA VAL A 29 -10.88 -10.80 0.53
C VAL A 29 -11.63 -12.01 -0.04
N GLU A 30 -12.67 -11.79 -0.84
CA GLU A 30 -13.41 -12.85 -1.52
C GLU A 30 -12.66 -13.43 -2.74
N GLY A 31 -11.49 -12.90 -3.08
CA GLY A 31 -10.71 -13.32 -4.24
C GLY A 31 -11.28 -12.81 -5.57
N LYS A 32 -12.13 -11.77 -5.56
CA LYS A 32 -12.62 -11.13 -6.79
C LYS A 32 -11.71 -9.98 -7.17
N GLU A 33 -11.57 -9.75 -8.47
CA GLU A 33 -10.79 -8.62 -8.98
C GLU A 33 -11.35 -7.30 -8.46
N ILE A 34 -10.47 -6.45 -7.94
CA ILE A 34 -10.84 -5.15 -7.42
C ILE A 34 -11.32 -4.27 -8.59
N SER A 35 -12.51 -3.69 -8.43
CA SER A 35 -13.07 -2.79 -9.44
C SER A 35 -12.16 -1.58 -9.70
N LYS A 36 -12.10 -1.09 -10.95
CA LYS A 36 -11.27 0.07 -11.36
C LYS A 36 -11.44 1.30 -10.45
N GLY A 37 -12.65 1.54 -9.94
CA GLY A 37 -12.93 2.64 -9.02
C GLY A 37 -12.26 2.47 -7.65
N GLN A 38 -12.29 1.25 -7.10
CA GLN A 38 -11.59 0.90 -5.88
C GLN A 38 -10.07 0.93 -6.07
N THR A 39 -9.57 0.35 -7.18
CA THR A 39 -8.14 0.40 -7.55
C THR A 39 -7.63 1.84 -7.55
N LYS A 40 -8.36 2.78 -8.16
CA LYS A 40 -7.97 4.19 -8.21
C LYS A 40 -7.93 4.85 -6.83
N LYS A 41 -8.84 4.49 -5.92
CA LYS A 41 -8.83 4.98 -4.53
C LYS A 41 -7.63 4.42 -3.76
N LEU A 42 -7.38 3.13 -3.88
CA LEU A 42 -6.26 2.45 -3.23
C LEU A 42 -4.91 2.97 -3.74
N ARG A 43 -4.80 3.24 -5.06
CA ARG A 43 -3.61 3.84 -5.67
C ARG A 43 -3.29 5.20 -5.05
N LYS A 44 -4.31 6.07 -4.90
CA LYS A 44 -4.12 7.37 -4.24
C LYS A 44 -3.68 7.25 -2.79
N LEU A 45 -4.23 6.28 -2.05
CA LEU A 45 -3.83 6.02 -0.66
C LEU A 45 -2.38 5.52 -0.60
N TYR A 46 -2.00 4.62 -1.51
CA TYR A 46 -0.64 4.12 -1.66
C TYR A 46 0.35 5.25 -1.94
N GLU A 47 0.07 6.09 -2.93
CA GLU A 47 0.92 7.23 -3.31
C GLU A 47 1.07 8.24 -2.15
N ALA A 48 -0.02 8.48 -1.40
CA ALA A 48 0.02 9.35 -0.22
C ALA A 48 0.90 8.76 0.90
N GLN A 49 0.79 7.45 1.14
CA GLN A 49 1.62 6.74 2.11
C GLN A 49 3.09 6.69 1.65
N GLU A 50 3.35 6.43 0.37
CA GLU A 50 4.70 6.47 -0.22
C GLU A 50 5.37 7.81 0.01
N LYS A 51 4.65 8.90 -0.27
CA LYS A 51 5.17 10.25 -0.03
C LYS A 51 5.50 10.48 1.44
N LEU A 52 4.56 10.14 2.35
CA LEU A 52 4.76 10.30 3.78
C LEU A 52 5.92 9.43 4.30
N HIS A 53 6.06 8.21 3.80
CA HIS A 53 7.14 7.31 4.15
C HIS A 53 8.48 7.81 3.63
N LYS A 54 8.53 8.32 2.40
CA LYS A 54 9.73 8.92 1.82
C LYS A 54 10.18 10.14 2.63
N GLU A 55 9.28 11.06 2.97
CA GLU A 55 9.57 12.22 3.81
C GLU A 55 10.08 11.78 5.20
N TYR A 56 9.49 10.74 5.78
CA TYR A 56 9.97 10.15 7.04
C TYR A 56 11.37 9.55 6.89
N LEU A 57 11.62 8.80 5.82
CA LEU A 57 12.91 8.16 5.54
C LEU A 57 14.01 9.21 5.42
N GLU A 58 13.77 10.27 4.63
CA GLU A 58 14.67 11.42 4.47
C GLU A 58 14.96 12.10 5.82
N ALA A 59 13.92 12.33 6.64
CA ALA A 59 14.09 12.90 7.97
C ALA A 59 14.87 11.99 8.94
N THR A 60 14.69 10.66 8.86
CA THR A 60 15.46 9.71 9.67
C THR A 60 16.88 9.51 9.18
N GLN A 61 17.12 9.56 7.87
CA GLN A 61 18.43 9.38 7.27
C GLN A 61 19.34 10.59 7.51
N ASN A 62 18.77 11.80 7.62
CA ASN A 62 19.51 13.01 7.98
C ASN A 62 19.80 13.15 9.49
N ARG A 63 19.50 12.11 10.29
CA ARG A 63 19.78 12.05 11.74
C ARG A 63 20.93 11.11 12.11
N SER A 64 21.63 10.54 11.12
CA SER A 64 22.76 9.62 11.31
C SER A 64 24.10 10.31 11.10
#